data_AF-L0WFZ4-F1
#
_entry.id   AF-L0WFZ4-F1
#
_cell.length_a   1.000
_cell.length_b   1.000
_cell.length_c   1.000
_cell.angle_alpha   90.00
_cell.angle_beta   90.00
_cell.angle_gamma   90.00
#
_symmetry.space_group_name_H-M   'P 1'
#
loop_
_entity.id
_entity.type
_entity.pdbx_description
1 polymer ?
#
loop_
_entity_poly.entity_id
_entity_poly.type
_entity_poly.pdbx_seq_one_letter_code
_entity_poly.pdbx_strand_id
1 'polypeptide(L)'
;MVDSWHAFRALPLWLQAWVALILMPANAAGLLFLDTFSGRAISLALVLVVIANVALMLYHRGMNRDMSVVHLLAWLPLEILLLGALGGVWGDDTLSRPVWALTVTVVMVNAISLFFDLIDAWRWWHGERMTLHPKHH
;
A
#
# COMPACT_ATOMS: atom_id res chain seq x y z
N MET A 1 9.69 7.52 -16.33
CA MET A 1 10.45 7.00 -15.17
C MET A 1 10.99 8.11 -14.28
N VAL A 2 11.60 9.16 -14.86
CA VAL A 2 12.22 10.28 -14.13
C VAL A 2 11.22 11.03 -13.22
N ASP A 3 9.99 11.27 -13.69
CA ASP A 3 9.01 12.08 -12.95
C ASP A 3 8.39 11.41 -11.71
N SER A 4 8.10 10.10 -11.75
CA SER A 4 7.61 9.36 -10.58
C SER A 4 8.66 9.26 -9.47
N TRP A 5 9.92 9.09 -9.87
CA TRP A 5 11.04 9.03 -8.94
C TRP A 5 11.30 10.39 -8.28
N HIS A 6 11.13 11.48 -9.01
CA HIS A 6 11.19 12.82 -8.45
C HIS A 6 10.03 13.10 -7.48
N ALA A 7 8.82 12.62 -7.76
CA ALA A 7 7.67 12.75 -6.86
C ALA A 7 7.83 11.92 -5.57
N PHE A 8 8.31 10.68 -5.65
CA PHE A 8 8.65 9.89 -4.46
C PHE A 8 9.75 10.57 -3.63
N ARG A 9 10.78 11.12 -4.30
CA ARG A 9 11.84 11.90 -3.65
C ARG A 9 11.37 13.24 -3.09
N ALA A 10 10.23 13.76 -3.53
CA ALA A 10 9.62 14.97 -2.98
C ALA A 10 8.88 14.71 -1.65
N LEU A 11 8.62 13.44 -1.30
CA LEU A 11 8.11 13.08 0.01
C LEU A 11 9.17 13.34 1.08
N PRO A 12 8.76 13.65 2.33
CA PRO A 12 9.66 13.66 3.48
C PRO A 12 10.52 12.40 3.54
N LEU A 13 11.80 12.55 3.85
CA LEU A 13 12.76 11.44 3.82
C LEU A 13 12.36 10.28 4.75
N TRP A 14 11.66 10.59 5.85
CA TRP A 14 11.12 9.59 6.77
C TRP A 14 10.01 8.73 6.14
N LEU A 15 9.17 9.30 5.26
CA LEU A 15 8.14 8.55 4.51
C LEU A 15 8.79 7.66 3.45
N GLN A 16 9.82 8.15 2.77
CA GLN A 16 10.58 7.33 1.82
C GLN A 16 11.21 6.12 2.52
N ALA A 17 11.83 6.35 3.68
CA ALA A 17 12.39 5.28 4.51
C ALA A 17 11.30 4.32 5.01
N TRP A 18 10.14 4.83 5.46
CA TRP A 18 9.00 4.00 5.87
C TRP A 18 8.54 3.07 4.74
N VAL A 19 8.30 3.61 3.55
CA VAL A 19 7.84 2.80 2.41
C VAL A 19 8.88 1.76 2.01
N ALA A 20 10.14 2.17 1.87
CA ALA A 20 11.20 1.30 1.35
C ALA A 20 11.71 0.26 2.36
N LEU A 21 11.76 0.60 3.65
CA LEU A 21 12.38 -0.24 4.68
C LEU A 21 11.38 -0.96 5.58
N ILE A 22 10.12 -0.51 5.62
CA ILE A 22 9.09 -1.08 6.51
C ILE A 22 7.93 -1.64 5.70
N LEU A 23 7.21 -0.79 4.96
CA LEU A 23 6.00 -1.19 4.24
C LEU A 23 6.29 -2.28 3.20
N MET A 24 7.28 -2.04 2.32
CA MET A 24 7.63 -2.98 1.26
C MET A 24 8.18 -4.31 1.82
N PRO A 25 9.16 -4.31 2.74
CA PRO A 25 9.64 -5.56 3.33
C PRO A 25 8.58 -6.34 4.11
N ALA A 26 7.71 -5.66 4.87
CA ALA A 26 6.63 -6.32 5.61
C ALA A 26 5.66 -7.04 4.68
N ASN A 27 5.24 -6.39 3.59
CA ASN A 27 4.37 -7.03 2.59
C ASN A 27 5.12 -8.10 1.78
N ALA A 28 6.40 -7.88 1.44
CA ALA A 28 7.22 -8.86 0.73
C ALA A 28 7.47 -10.13 1.56
N ALA A 29 7.46 -10.04 2.90
CA ALA A 29 7.54 -11.21 3.77
C ALA A 29 6.39 -12.20 3.54
N GLY A 30 5.24 -11.75 3.02
CA GLY A 30 4.14 -12.63 2.60
C GLY A 30 4.58 -13.69 1.58
N LEU A 31 5.57 -13.40 0.73
CA LEU A 31 6.11 -14.33 -0.27
C LEU A 31 6.82 -15.53 0.36
N LEU A 32 7.21 -15.44 1.64
CA LEU A 32 7.84 -16.53 2.39
C LEU A 32 6.81 -17.52 2.97
N PHE A 33 5.52 -17.17 2.96
CA PHE A 33 4.43 -17.93 3.60
C PHE A 33 3.31 -18.25 2.61
N LEU A 34 3.66 -18.49 1.34
CA LEU A 34 2.69 -18.80 0.25
C LEU A 34 1.92 -20.11 0.45
N ASP A 35 2.35 -20.96 1.39
CA ASP A 35 1.61 -22.14 1.83
C ASP A 35 0.37 -21.79 2.68
N THR A 36 0.34 -20.59 3.27
CA THR A 36 -0.72 -20.13 4.19
C THR A 36 -1.71 -19.21 3.51
N PHE A 37 -2.91 -19.08 4.08
CA PHE A 37 -3.90 -18.12 3.58
C PHE A 37 -3.40 -16.67 3.64
N SER A 38 -2.88 -16.25 4.80
CA SER A 38 -2.40 -14.88 5.01
C SER A 38 -1.25 -14.54 4.07
N GLY A 39 -0.25 -15.42 3.91
CA GLY A 39 0.86 -15.15 3.00
C GLY A 39 0.44 -15.03 1.54
N ARG A 40 -0.52 -15.85 1.07
CA ARG A 40 -1.11 -15.71 -0.27
C ARG A 40 -1.85 -14.40 -0.46
N ALA A 41 -2.70 -14.02 0.51
CA ALA A 41 -3.46 -12.78 0.44
C ALA A 41 -2.53 -11.55 0.39
N ILE A 42 -1.53 -11.50 1.27
CA ILE A 42 -0.51 -10.44 1.32
C ILE A 42 0.26 -10.37 -0.01
N SER A 43 0.73 -11.51 -0.51
CA SER A 43 1.51 -11.57 -1.74
C SER A 43 0.70 -11.15 -2.97
N LEU A 44 -0.58 -11.55 -3.04
CA LEU A 44 -1.47 -11.15 -4.11
C LEU A 44 -1.69 -9.63 -4.10
N ALA A 45 -2.00 -9.05 -2.94
CA ALA A 45 -2.17 -7.61 -2.79
C ALA A 45 -0.88 -6.85 -3.16
N LEU A 46 0.28 -7.31 -2.71
CA LEU A 46 1.57 -6.75 -3.08
C LEU A 46 1.77 -6.73 -4.60
N VAL A 47 1.54 -7.87 -5.26
CA VAL A 47 1.69 -7.98 -6.72
C VAL A 47 0.71 -7.05 -7.44
N LEU A 48 -0.55 -6.99 -7.01
CA LEU A 48 -1.56 -6.10 -7.58
C LEU A 48 -1.15 -4.63 -7.45
N VAL A 49 -0.67 -4.21 -6.28
CA VAL A 49 -0.19 -2.84 -6.04
C VAL A 49 1.00 -2.52 -6.94
N VAL A 50 1.98 -3.41 -7.01
CA VAL A 50 3.17 -3.21 -7.85
C VAL A 50 2.79 -3.12 -9.33
N ILE A 51 1.97 -4.05 -9.84
CA ILE A 51 1.54 -4.06 -11.24
C ILE A 51 0.73 -2.80 -11.56
N ALA A 52 -0.25 -2.45 -10.73
CA ALA A 52 -1.10 -1.28 -10.95
C ALA A 52 -0.28 0.02 -10.91
N ASN A 53 0.64 0.17 -9.95
CA ASN A 53 1.52 1.33 -9.89
C ASN A 53 2.44 1.41 -11.12
N VAL A 54 3.06 0.29 -11.53
CA VAL A 54 3.91 0.27 -12.75
C VAL A 54 3.09 0.60 -14.00
N ALA A 55 1.89 0.05 -14.15
CA ALA A 55 1.01 0.32 -15.28
C ALA A 55 0.58 1.80 -15.34
N LEU A 56 0.20 2.38 -14.20
CA LEU A 56 -0.13 3.82 -14.10
C LEU A 56 1.08 4.70 -14.43
N MET A 57 2.29 4.33 -13.99
CA MET A 57 3.52 5.05 -14.33
C MET A 57 3.79 5.03 -15.84
N LEU A 58 3.53 3.90 -16.50
CA LEU A 58 3.71 3.78 -17.95
C LEU A 58 2.65 4.59 -18.72
N TYR A 59 1.40 4.59 -18.25
CA TYR A 59 0.30 5.28 -18.91
C TYR A 59 0.33 6.81 -18.72
N HIS A 60 0.52 7.28 -17.48
CA HIS A 60 0.48 8.71 -17.14
C HIS A 60 1.84 9.42 -17.17
N ARG A 61 2.94 8.70 -17.46
CA ARG A 61 4.33 9.21 -17.47
C ARG A 61 4.81 9.87 -16.16
N GLY A 62 4.12 9.67 -15.04
CA GLY A 62 4.48 10.25 -13.74
C GLY A 62 3.71 9.60 -12.59
N MET A 63 3.96 10.04 -11.34
CA MET A 63 3.11 9.71 -10.20
C MET A 63 1.83 10.54 -10.31
N ASN A 64 0.73 9.91 -10.69
CA ASN A 64 -0.58 10.54 -10.67
C ASN A 64 -1.25 10.30 -9.31
N ARG A 65 -2.09 11.25 -8.88
CA ARG A 65 -2.87 11.18 -7.61
C ARG A 65 -3.70 9.89 -7.49
N ASP A 66 -4.00 9.24 -8.61
CA ASP A 66 -4.67 7.94 -8.74
C ASP A 66 -3.93 6.80 -8.04
N MET A 67 -2.62 6.95 -7.75
CA MET A 67 -1.86 5.95 -7.01
C MET A 67 -2.34 5.77 -5.57
N SER A 68 -2.80 6.83 -4.89
CA SER A 68 -3.39 6.71 -3.55
C SER A 68 -4.67 5.86 -3.57
N VAL A 69 -5.47 5.98 -4.63
CA VAL A 69 -6.68 5.19 -4.84
C VAL A 69 -6.35 3.72 -5.05
N VAL A 70 -5.29 3.41 -5.81
CA VAL A 70 -4.82 2.02 -5.97
C VAL A 70 -4.43 1.40 -4.63
N HIS A 71 -3.71 2.14 -3.79
CA HIS A 71 -3.34 1.66 -2.45
C HIS A 71 -4.58 1.43 -1.58
N LEU A 72 -5.53 2.35 -1.53
CA LEU A 72 -6.79 2.16 -0.81
C LEU A 72 -7.55 0.93 -1.31
N LEU A 73 -7.66 0.74 -2.63
CA LEU A 73 -8.35 -0.40 -3.23
C LEU A 73 -7.66 -1.74 -2.99
N ALA A 74 -6.35 -1.76 -2.76
CA ALA A 74 -5.62 -3.00 -2.50
C ALA A 74 -5.50 -3.30 -1.00
N TRP A 75 -5.15 -2.30 -0.19
CA TRP A 75 -4.89 -2.47 1.23
C TRP A 75 -6.18 -2.60 2.06
N LEU A 76 -7.29 -1.93 1.70
CA LEU A 76 -8.55 -2.10 2.45
C LEU A 76 -9.11 -3.52 2.36
N PRO A 77 -9.23 -4.14 1.17
CA PRO A 77 -9.67 -5.53 1.10
C PRO A 77 -8.69 -6.49 1.78
N LEU A 78 -7.38 -6.25 1.64
CA LEU A 78 -6.38 -7.04 2.34
C LEU A 78 -6.57 -6.95 3.85
N GLU A 79 -6.78 -5.76 4.40
CA GLU A 79 -6.99 -5.60 5.84
C GLU A 79 -8.18 -6.38 6.35
N ILE A 80 -9.32 -6.29 5.65
CA ILE A 80 -10.51 -7.06 6.00
C ILE A 80 -10.16 -8.54 6.02
N LEU A 81 -9.49 -9.05 4.97
CA LEU A 81 -9.06 -10.45 4.88
C LEU A 81 -8.12 -10.86 6.03
N LEU A 82 -7.16 -10.03 6.41
CA LEU A 82 -6.22 -10.37 7.48
C LEU A 82 -6.86 -10.31 8.87
N LEU A 83 -7.72 -9.31 9.13
CA LEU A 83 -8.49 -9.22 10.36
C LEU A 83 -9.47 -10.38 10.51
N GLY A 84 -10.14 -10.79 9.43
CA GLY A 84 -11.00 -11.97 9.45
C GLY A 84 -10.22 -13.27 9.64
N ALA A 85 -8.99 -13.36 9.10
CA ALA A 85 -8.09 -14.48 9.37
C ALA A 85 -7.66 -14.54 10.85
N LEU A 86 -7.30 -13.40 11.45
CA LEU A 86 -6.97 -13.31 12.88
C LEU A 86 -8.18 -13.60 13.78
N GLY A 87 -9.39 -13.23 13.34
CA GLY A 87 -10.65 -13.49 14.04
C GLY A 87 -11.19 -14.91 13.85
N GLY A 88 -10.53 -15.76 13.06
CA GLY A 88 -10.99 -17.12 12.77
C GLY A 88 -12.27 -17.19 11.93
N VAL A 89 -12.59 -16.13 11.18
CA VAL A 89 -13.78 -16.07 10.30
C VAL A 89 -13.52 -16.84 9.00
N TRP A 90 -12.27 -16.82 8.51
CA TRP A 90 -11.79 -17.57 7.34
C TRP A 90 -10.28 -17.80 7.43
N GLY A 91 -9.72 -18.56 6.50
CA GLY A 91 -8.28 -18.84 6.44
C GLY A 91 -7.93 -20.20 7.02
N ASP A 92 -6.70 -20.35 7.50
CA ASP A 92 -6.17 -21.62 8.01
C ASP A 92 -6.80 -21.96 9.37
N ASP A 93 -7.13 -23.24 9.61
CA ASP A 93 -7.77 -23.71 10.85
C ASP A 93 -6.97 -23.37 12.12
N THR A 94 -5.64 -23.34 11.99
CA THR A 94 -4.73 -22.91 13.07
C THR A 94 -3.61 -22.05 12.50
N LEU A 95 -3.45 -20.85 13.06
CA LEU A 95 -2.35 -19.95 12.73
C LEU A 95 -1.11 -20.34 13.53
N SER A 96 -0.05 -20.74 12.84
CA SER A 96 1.26 -20.90 13.47
C SER A 96 1.77 -19.55 13.98
N ARG A 97 2.60 -19.55 15.03
CA ARG A 97 3.15 -18.29 15.61
C ARG A 97 3.82 -17.39 14.56
N PRO A 98 4.63 -17.89 13.61
CA PRO A 98 5.22 -17.06 12.57
C PRO A 98 4.18 -16.39 11.67
N VAL A 99 3.14 -17.12 11.26
CA VAL A 99 2.08 -16.59 10.40
C VAL A 99 1.23 -15.58 11.15
N TRP A 100 0.91 -15.85 12.41
CA TRP A 100 0.22 -14.87 13.26
C TRP A 100 1.03 -13.57 13.40
N ALA A 101 2.34 -13.67 13.66
CA ALA A 101 3.22 -12.51 13.79
C ALA A 101 3.34 -11.73 12.48
N LEU A 102 3.44 -12.41 11.34
CA LEU A 102 3.39 -11.79 10.01
C LEU A 102 2.07 -11.04 9.83
N THR A 103 0.94 -11.71 10.04
CA THR A 103 -0.39 -11.15 9.81
C THR A 103 -0.62 -9.91 10.66
N VAL A 104 -0.31 -9.96 11.95
CA VAL A 104 -0.40 -8.78 12.83
C VAL A 104 0.54 -7.66 12.38
N THR A 105 1.77 -7.99 11.99
CA THR A 105 2.74 -6.99 11.51
C THR A 105 2.24 -6.28 10.27
N VAL A 106 1.76 -7.03 9.28
CA VAL A 106 1.24 -6.47 8.03
C VAL A 106 -0.02 -5.64 8.29
N VAL A 107 -0.92 -6.12 9.16
CA VAL A 107 -2.10 -5.35 9.58
C VAL A 107 -1.70 -4.00 10.17
N MET A 108 -0.75 -3.99 11.12
CA MET A 108 -0.34 -2.75 11.77
C MET A 108 0.36 -1.79 10.80
N VAL A 109 1.23 -2.30 9.95
CA VAL A 109 1.98 -1.49 8.97
C VAL A 109 1.05 -0.93 7.89
N ASN A 110 0.14 -1.76 7.35
CA ASN A 110 -0.80 -1.34 6.33
C ASN A 110 -1.87 -0.39 6.89
N ALA A 111 -2.33 -0.58 8.13
CA ALA A 111 -3.23 0.37 8.79
C ALA A 111 -2.62 1.78 8.91
N ILE A 112 -1.33 1.87 9.25
CA ILE A 112 -0.61 3.16 9.30
C ILE A 112 -0.56 3.79 7.91
N SER A 113 -0.22 3.01 6.88
CA SER A 113 -0.20 3.52 5.49
C SER A 113 -1.60 3.95 5.02
N LEU A 114 -2.63 3.15 5.29
CA LEU A 114 -4.02 3.43 4.96
C LEU A 114 -4.51 4.73 5.61
N PHE A 115 -4.08 5.02 6.85
CA PHE A 115 -4.41 6.27 7.51
C PHE A 115 -3.87 7.49 6.74
N PHE A 116 -2.62 7.42 6.28
CA PHE A 116 -2.03 8.48 5.44
C PHE A 116 -2.73 8.58 4.08
N ASP A 117 -2.98 7.45 3.42
CA ASP A 117 -3.69 7.40 2.14
C ASP A 117 -5.12 7.98 2.25
N LEU A 118 -5.81 7.72 3.36
CA LEU A 118 -7.15 8.25 3.62
C LEU A 118 -7.14 9.76 3.86
N ILE A 119 -6.17 10.28 4.61
CA ILE A 119 -6.00 11.74 4.80
C ILE A 119 -5.76 12.41 3.46
N ASP A 120 -4.89 11.85 2.63
CA ASP A 120 -4.57 12.42 1.32
C ASP A 120 -5.77 12.37 0.37
N ALA A 121 -6.53 11.26 0.35
CA ALA A 121 -7.77 11.14 -0.39
C ALA A 121 -8.86 12.11 0.11
N TRP A 122 -8.94 12.34 1.43
CA TRP A 122 -9.91 13.26 2.04
C TRP A 122 -9.59 14.72 1.75
N ARG A 123 -8.32 15.13 1.85
CA ARG A 123 -7.83 16.47 1.45
C ARG A 123 -8.11 16.73 -0.02
N TRP A 124 -7.93 15.71 -0.86
CA TRP A 124 -8.29 15.80 -2.28
C TRP A 124 -9.79 16.01 -2.49
N TRP A 125 -10.64 15.23 -1.82
CA TRP A 125 -12.09 15.38 -1.89
C TRP A 125 -12.56 16.79 -1.47
N HIS A 126 -11.89 17.38 -0.48
CA HIS A 126 -12.18 18.73 0.01
C HIS A 126 -11.62 19.86 -0.88
N GLY A 127 -11.00 19.52 -2.02
CA GLY A 127 -10.73 20.50 -3.06
C GLY A 127 -9.47 21.33 -2.85
N GLU A 128 -8.42 20.80 -2.21
CA GLU A 128 -7.05 21.29 -2.40
C GLU A 128 -6.58 21.00 -3.84
N ARG A 129 -7.25 21.64 -4.80
CA ARG A 129 -6.84 21.76 -6.20
C ARG A 129 -5.69 22.76 -6.20
N MET A 130 -4.48 22.31 -5.89
CA MET A 130 -3.30 23.03 -6.40
C MET A 130 -3.35 22.93 -7.93
N THR A 131 -4.08 23.85 -8.54
CA THR A 131 -3.85 24.28 -9.91
C THR A 131 -2.45 24.86 -9.92
N LEU A 132 -1.47 24.05 -10.31
CA LEU A 132 -0.22 24.57 -10.84
C LEU A 132 -0.56 25.25 -12.18
N HIS A 133 -1.14 26.44 -12.10
CA HIS A 133 -1.16 27.36 -13.21
C HIS A 133 0.28 27.90 -13.30
N PRO A 134 1.01 27.69 -14.41
CA PRO A 134 2.24 28.42 -14.62
C PRO A 134 1.84 29.88 -14.74
N LYS A 135 2.32 30.73 -13.83
CA LYS A 135 2.36 32.17 -14.06
C LYS A 135 3.48 32.41 -15.05
N HIS A 136 3.15 32.44 -16.33
CA HIS A 136 3.98 33.12 -17.32
C HIS A 136 3.76 34.62 -17.11
N HIS A 137 4.77 35.29 -16.56
CA HIS A 137 4.99 36.72 -16.74
C HIS A 137 6.11 36.89 -17.77
#